data_AF-A0A7S2X6F4-F1
#
_entry.id   AF-A0A7S2X6F4-F1
#
_cell.length_a   1.000
_cell.length_b   1.000
_cell.length_c   1.000
_cell.angle_alpha   90.00
_cell.angle_beta   90.00
_cell.angle_gamma   90.00
#
_symmetry.space_group_name_H-M   'P 1'
#
loop_
_entity.id
_entity.type
_entity.pdbx_description
1 polymer ?
#
loop_
_entity_poly.entity_id
_entity_poly.type
_entity_poly.pdbx_seq_one_letter_code
_entity_poly.pdbx_strand_id
1 'polypeptide(L)'
;PRISALPRIFSFGSSRGQLRHKSSVAWARVMSTSAFRSIGKASHQQTNLPSRIAREALAASRRAAKPVSAAGLAVGLCGGAAVAGASDEPDIVLDPFAERQFELGKSSTYIEYDKDELVAKINEYYEKGGKKLVDGYAPFCKHVFVPNFTPAASAALRITPENEHLLKSAYHARTEKELPVLTRWFPRETVEVKKAAYLDIILYSREQINKEREAMGDTTPSSVTAPWGIVSIKPTDFDYETPMQPITMMRNALGREQGGSGVELEREKYNEAVDFWSKHAPVQ
;
A
#
# COMPACT_ATOMS: atom_id res chain seq x y z
N PRO A 1 31.97 11.01 83.07
CA PRO A 1 32.23 11.88 81.90
C PRO A 1 31.34 11.45 80.71
N ARG A 2 30.08 11.92 80.64
CA ARG A 2 29.64 13.14 79.93
C ARG A 2 29.92 13.07 78.41
N ILE A 3 28.90 12.80 77.57
CA ILE A 3 28.02 13.77 76.84
C ILE A 3 28.50 13.85 75.37
N SER A 4 27.70 13.89 74.29
CA SER A 4 26.25 13.78 73.99
C SER A 4 26.10 13.78 72.43
N ALA A 5 24.96 13.81 71.71
CA ALA A 5 23.53 13.85 72.02
C ALA A 5 22.71 13.28 70.82
N LEU A 6 21.50 12.78 71.08
CA LEU A 6 20.36 12.78 70.15
C LEU A 6 19.45 13.99 70.47
N PRO A 7 18.51 14.35 69.58
CA PRO A 7 17.08 14.26 69.95
C PRO A 7 16.28 13.48 68.88
N ARG A 8 15.39 12.54 69.22
CA ARG A 8 14.05 12.66 69.89
C ARG A 8 13.01 13.38 69.00
N ILE A 9 12.02 12.69 68.43
CA ILE A 9 10.78 12.07 68.99
C ILE A 9 9.68 13.10 69.31
N PHE A 10 8.43 12.75 68.95
CA PHE A 10 7.08 13.09 69.49
C PHE A 10 6.10 13.51 68.36
N SER A 11 4.78 13.32 68.42
CA SER A 11 3.90 12.25 68.97
C SER A 11 2.42 12.59 68.66
N PHE A 12 1.56 11.58 68.53
CA PHE A 12 0.09 11.56 68.76
C PHE A 12 -0.80 12.82 68.57
N GLY A 13 -1.93 12.63 67.88
CA GLY A 13 -3.06 13.58 67.90
C GLY A 13 -4.35 13.02 67.27
N SER A 14 -5.26 12.48 68.09
CA SER A 14 -6.60 12.02 67.67
C SER A 14 -7.66 13.08 67.98
N SER A 15 -8.62 13.30 67.09
CA SER A 15 -9.95 13.79 67.47
C SER A 15 -11.03 13.44 66.42
N ARG A 16 -12.25 13.18 66.92
CA ARG A 16 -13.46 12.94 66.10
C ARG A 16 -14.19 14.26 65.85
N GLY A 17 -14.81 14.42 64.70
CA GLY A 17 -15.78 15.49 64.41
C GLY A 17 -16.93 14.98 63.56
N GLN A 18 -18.14 14.94 64.13
CA GLN A 18 -19.36 14.43 63.48
C GLN A 18 -20.35 15.59 63.36
N LEU A 19 -20.90 15.84 62.17
CA LEU A 19 -22.03 16.74 61.98
C LEU A 19 -22.96 16.22 60.88
N ARG A 20 -24.27 16.26 61.14
CA ARG A 20 -25.37 15.82 60.25
C ARG A 20 -26.09 17.06 59.71
N HIS A 21 -26.77 16.95 58.56
CA HIS A 21 -28.10 17.59 58.40
C HIS A 21 -29.01 16.94 57.33
N LYS A 22 -30.33 17.09 57.56
CA LYS A 22 -31.48 16.81 56.66
C LYS A 22 -32.11 18.16 56.22
N SER A 23 -33.07 18.30 55.28
CA SER A 23 -34.03 17.36 54.64
C SER A 23 -34.45 17.88 53.23
N SER A 24 -34.72 17.04 52.22
CA SER A 24 -36.07 16.57 51.76
C SER A 24 -36.96 17.52 50.90
N VAL A 25 -37.36 17.00 49.72
CA VAL A 25 -38.73 17.03 49.08
C VAL A 25 -39.20 18.21 48.17
N ALA A 26 -39.06 17.97 46.84
CA ALA A 26 -40.12 17.89 45.79
C ALA A 26 -40.83 19.11 45.13
N TRP A 27 -41.56 18.78 44.02
CA TRP A 27 -42.39 19.56 43.07
C TRP A 27 -41.63 20.25 41.90
N ALA A 28 -42.03 20.21 40.61
CA ALA A 28 -43.14 19.58 39.84
C ALA A 28 -42.63 19.18 38.40
N ARG A 29 -43.11 18.16 37.66
CA ARG A 29 -44.36 18.03 36.85
C ARG A 29 -44.53 19.22 35.84
N VAL A 30 -44.74 19.09 34.51
CA VAL A 30 -45.54 18.15 33.66
C VAL A 30 -45.16 18.27 32.14
N MET A 31 -45.12 17.15 31.38
CA MET A 31 -45.48 16.92 29.94
C MET A 31 -44.95 17.79 28.76
N SER A 32 -44.93 17.35 27.48
CA SER A 32 -45.03 16.01 26.83
C SER A 32 -44.71 16.05 25.32
N THR A 33 -44.23 14.91 24.79
CA THR A 33 -44.40 14.34 23.43
C THR A 33 -43.90 15.00 22.13
N SER A 34 -43.35 14.08 21.30
CA SER A 34 -43.43 13.97 19.83
C SER A 34 -42.62 14.91 18.92
N ALA A 35 -41.56 14.36 18.33
CA ALA A 35 -41.56 14.01 16.90
C ALA A 35 -40.39 13.07 16.54
N PHE A 36 -40.68 11.77 16.34
CA PHE A 36 -39.73 10.80 15.81
C PHE A 36 -40.13 10.52 14.35
N ARG A 37 -39.40 11.06 13.35
CA ARG A 37 -39.38 10.58 11.94
C ARG A 37 -38.45 11.40 11.04
N SER A 38 -37.91 10.71 10.03
CA SER A 38 -37.33 11.27 8.79
C SER A 38 -36.01 12.07 8.89
N ILE A 39 -34.88 11.34 8.85
CA ILE A 39 -33.78 11.74 7.97
C ILE A 39 -33.68 10.67 6.88
N GLY A 40 -34.14 11.02 5.68
CA GLY A 40 -34.13 10.15 4.52
C GLY A 40 -32.83 10.29 3.71
N LYS A 41 -32.32 9.14 3.25
CA LYS A 41 -31.50 8.93 2.04
C LYS A 41 -30.91 10.19 1.39
N ALA A 42 -29.65 10.50 1.67
CA ALA A 42 -28.82 11.27 0.74
C ALA A 42 -28.44 10.34 -0.43
N SER A 43 -29.10 10.53 -1.58
CA SER A 43 -28.84 9.77 -2.81
C SER A 43 -27.52 10.18 -3.46
N HIS A 44 -26.84 9.24 -4.13
CA HIS A 44 -25.79 9.54 -5.10
C HIS A 44 -26.24 10.64 -6.07
N GLN A 45 -25.44 11.70 -6.21
CA GLN A 45 -25.40 12.51 -7.43
C GLN A 45 -24.06 12.26 -8.13
N GLN A 46 -24.13 11.46 -9.18
CA GLN A 46 -23.02 11.15 -10.07
C GLN A 46 -23.07 12.12 -11.26
N THR A 47 -22.38 13.26 -11.16
CA THR A 47 -22.34 14.26 -12.25
C THR A 47 -21.23 13.93 -13.25
N ASN A 48 -21.56 13.13 -14.25
CA ASN A 48 -20.69 12.90 -15.42
C ASN A 48 -20.71 14.10 -16.37
N LEU A 49 -19.58 14.80 -16.53
CA LEU A 49 -19.33 15.73 -17.63
C LEU A 49 -17.81 15.86 -17.88
N PRO A 50 -17.25 15.31 -18.97
CA PRO A 50 -15.87 15.57 -19.34
C PRO A 50 -15.73 16.98 -19.94
N SER A 51 -14.74 17.73 -19.45
CA SER A 51 -14.43 19.08 -19.92
C SER A 51 -13.93 19.10 -21.37
N ARG A 52 -14.15 20.22 -22.08
CA ARG A 52 -13.80 20.42 -23.51
C ARG A 52 -12.38 19.96 -23.88
N ILE A 53 -11.42 20.14 -22.97
CA ILE A 53 -10.00 19.82 -23.13
C ILE A 53 -9.78 18.35 -23.52
N ALA A 54 -10.58 17.41 -22.98
CA ALA A 54 -10.46 15.99 -23.28
C ALA A 54 -10.81 15.62 -24.73
N ARG A 55 -11.59 16.45 -25.45
CA ARG A 55 -11.93 16.22 -26.86
C ARG A 55 -10.87 16.70 -27.84
N GLU A 56 -10.03 17.66 -27.46
CA GLU A 56 -9.02 18.24 -28.35
C GLU A 56 -7.75 17.38 -28.41
N ALA A 57 -7.35 16.75 -27.31
CA ALA A 57 -6.20 15.83 -27.26
C ALA A 57 -6.35 14.63 -28.22
N LEU A 58 -7.55 14.05 -28.30
CA LEU A 58 -7.82 12.87 -29.14
C LEU A 58 -7.78 13.16 -30.66
N ALA A 59 -7.97 14.42 -31.05
CA ALA A 59 -7.97 14.85 -32.45
C ALA A 59 -6.56 15.09 -33.02
N ALA A 60 -5.60 15.47 -32.16
CA ALA A 60 -4.22 15.76 -32.57
C ALA A 60 -3.43 14.49 -32.97
N SER A 61 -3.65 13.37 -32.26
CA SER A 61 -2.96 12.09 -32.48
C SER A 61 -3.16 11.52 -33.91
N ARG A 62 -4.34 11.73 -34.52
CA ARG A 62 -4.70 11.13 -35.81
C ARG A 62 -4.13 11.80 -37.06
N ARG A 63 -3.22 12.79 -36.94
CA ARG A 63 -2.64 13.53 -38.09
C ARG A 63 -1.17 13.24 -38.41
N ALA A 64 -0.50 12.35 -37.67
CA ALA A 64 0.93 12.07 -37.83
C ALA A 64 1.20 10.63 -38.33
N ALA A 65 0.76 10.30 -39.55
CA ALA A 65 1.19 9.09 -40.25
C ALA A 65 1.42 9.39 -41.75
N LYS A 66 2.65 9.18 -42.22
CA LYS A 66 3.00 9.13 -43.65
C LYS A 66 3.60 7.76 -43.96
N PRO A 67 3.29 7.14 -45.12
CA PRO A 67 3.88 5.88 -45.52
C PRO A 67 5.29 6.07 -46.07
N VAL A 68 6.14 5.03 -45.96
CA VAL A 68 7.43 4.93 -46.66
C VAL A 68 7.43 3.65 -47.49
N SER A 69 8.00 3.75 -48.70
CA SER A 69 7.93 2.74 -49.77
C SER A 69 8.88 1.56 -49.58
N ALA A 70 8.56 0.44 -50.22
CA ALA A 70 9.41 -0.75 -50.31
C ALA A 70 10.37 -0.72 -51.53
N ALA A 71 11.59 -1.20 -51.32
CA ALA A 71 12.58 -1.78 -52.24
C ALA A 71 13.85 -2.10 -51.41
N GLY A 72 14.68 -3.12 -51.63
CA GLY A 72 14.65 -4.28 -52.53
C GLY A 72 15.99 -5.05 -52.43
N LEU A 73 15.94 -6.39 -52.46
CA LEU A 73 17.04 -7.38 -52.64
C LEU A 73 18.47 -7.12 -52.09
N ALA A 74 18.97 -8.07 -51.28
CA ALA A 74 20.23 -8.79 -51.57
C ALA A 74 20.33 -10.11 -50.78
N VAL A 75 20.96 -11.13 -51.37
CA VAL A 75 21.19 -12.47 -50.79
C VAL A 75 22.62 -12.58 -50.25
N GLY A 76 22.81 -13.26 -49.12
CA GLY A 76 24.13 -13.64 -48.62
C GLY A 76 24.07 -14.77 -47.59
N LEU A 77 24.39 -16.00 -48.00
CA LEU A 77 24.64 -17.11 -47.06
C LEU A 77 26.06 -17.01 -46.50
N CYS A 78 26.24 -17.22 -45.20
CA CYS A 78 27.30 -18.06 -44.61
C CYS A 78 27.23 -18.10 -43.07
N GLY A 79 27.60 -19.24 -42.47
CA GLY A 79 28.09 -19.27 -41.07
C GLY A 79 27.06 -19.46 -39.95
N GLY A 80 26.27 -20.55 -39.98
CA GLY A 80 25.47 -20.94 -38.82
C GLY A 80 26.31 -21.49 -37.66
N ALA A 81 26.69 -20.63 -36.71
CA ALA A 81 26.99 -21.05 -35.35
C ALA A 81 25.66 -21.12 -34.58
N ALA A 82 25.37 -22.25 -33.93
CA ALA A 82 24.16 -22.42 -33.15
C ALA A 82 24.21 -21.58 -31.86
N VAL A 83 23.73 -20.34 -31.95
CA VAL A 83 23.35 -19.56 -30.77
C VAL A 83 22.15 -20.28 -30.17
N ALA A 84 22.27 -20.73 -28.92
CA ALA A 84 21.13 -21.27 -28.19
C ALA A 84 20.03 -20.20 -28.15
N GLY A 85 18.87 -20.49 -28.74
CA GLY A 85 17.80 -19.51 -28.87
C GLY A 85 17.39 -18.99 -27.50
N ALA A 86 17.51 -17.67 -27.31
CA ALA A 86 16.67 -17.01 -26.32
C ALA A 86 15.21 -17.30 -26.72
N SER A 87 14.38 -17.71 -25.77
CA SER A 87 12.94 -17.77 -25.98
C SER A 87 12.43 -16.37 -26.27
N ASP A 88 11.67 -16.19 -27.36
CA ASP A 88 10.99 -14.91 -27.67
C ASP A 88 9.89 -14.55 -26.64
N GLU A 89 9.60 -15.45 -25.68
CA GLU A 89 8.69 -15.18 -24.56
C GLU A 89 9.40 -14.47 -23.39
N PRO A 90 8.79 -13.44 -22.79
CA PRO A 90 9.37 -12.68 -21.68
C PRO A 90 9.45 -13.50 -20.38
N ASP A 91 10.46 -13.23 -19.56
CA ASP A 91 10.62 -13.88 -18.23
C ASP A 91 9.62 -13.37 -17.18
N ILE A 92 9.12 -12.15 -17.37
CA ILE A 92 8.19 -11.46 -16.47
C ILE A 92 6.95 -11.03 -17.26
N VAL A 93 5.76 -11.38 -16.79
CA VAL A 93 4.47 -10.92 -17.34
C VAL A 93 3.60 -10.25 -16.27
N LEU A 94 2.54 -9.54 -16.66
CA LEU A 94 1.58 -8.98 -15.71
C LEU A 94 0.60 -10.06 -15.23
N ASP A 95 0.41 -10.21 -13.92
CA ASP A 95 -0.67 -11.04 -13.39
C ASP A 95 -2.00 -10.26 -13.41
N PRO A 96 -3.15 -10.88 -13.76
CA PRO A 96 -4.46 -10.22 -13.76
C PRO A 96 -4.83 -9.54 -12.43
N PHE A 97 -4.31 -10.03 -11.29
CA PHE A 97 -4.48 -9.40 -9.99
C PHE A 97 -3.91 -7.98 -9.95
N ALA A 98 -2.78 -7.73 -10.61
CA ALA A 98 -2.11 -6.42 -10.66
C ALA A 98 -2.77 -5.44 -11.65
N GLU A 99 -3.58 -5.90 -12.59
CA GLU A 99 -4.24 -5.04 -13.60
C GLU A 99 -5.08 -3.92 -12.97
N ARG A 100 -5.64 -4.14 -11.78
CA ARG A 100 -6.37 -3.11 -11.00
C ARG A 100 -5.54 -1.86 -10.69
N GLN A 101 -4.21 -1.92 -10.77
CA GLN A 101 -3.34 -0.76 -10.56
C GLN A 101 -3.37 0.21 -11.75
N PHE A 102 -3.84 -0.22 -12.91
CA PHE A 102 -3.97 0.58 -14.12
C PHE A 102 -5.37 1.21 -14.26
N GLU A 103 -6.25 1.00 -13.27
CA GLU A 103 -7.58 1.59 -13.19
C GLU A 103 -7.70 2.52 -11.97
N LEU A 104 -8.05 3.79 -12.21
CA LEU A 104 -8.17 4.78 -11.14
C LEU A 104 -9.23 4.37 -10.11
N GLY A 105 -8.83 4.32 -8.84
CA GLY A 105 -9.72 3.96 -7.72
C GLY A 105 -9.99 2.47 -7.53
N LYS A 106 -9.36 1.58 -8.30
CA LYS A 106 -9.45 0.11 -8.12
C LYS A 106 -8.36 -0.48 -7.22
N SER A 107 -7.36 0.32 -6.87
CA SER A 107 -6.24 -0.03 -6.00
C SER A 107 -5.81 1.19 -5.18
N SER A 108 -5.06 0.97 -4.10
CA SER A 108 -4.39 2.05 -3.34
C SER A 108 -3.32 2.78 -4.16
N THR A 109 -2.82 2.13 -5.23
CA THR A 109 -1.76 2.64 -6.09
C THR A 109 -2.23 2.63 -7.53
N TYR A 110 -2.28 3.82 -8.14
CA TYR A 110 -2.58 4.00 -9.57
C TYR A 110 -1.29 4.20 -10.37
N ILE A 111 -1.15 3.45 -11.46
CA ILE A 111 -0.04 3.51 -12.41
C ILE A 111 -0.59 4.04 -13.74
N GLU A 112 -0.38 5.32 -13.99
CA GLU A 112 -0.73 5.98 -15.26
C GLU A 112 0.32 5.64 -16.33
N TYR A 113 0.23 4.43 -16.87
CA TYR A 113 1.12 3.92 -17.91
C TYR A 113 0.42 2.80 -18.70
N ASP A 114 0.89 2.48 -19.91
CA ASP A 114 0.36 1.33 -20.66
C ASP A 114 0.84 0.00 -20.05
N LYS A 115 -0.02 -1.03 -20.04
CA LYS A 115 0.28 -2.34 -19.42
C LYS A 115 1.41 -3.06 -20.15
N ASP A 116 1.34 -3.11 -21.47
CA ASP A 116 2.25 -3.89 -22.31
C ASP A 116 3.61 -3.18 -22.41
N GLU A 117 3.62 -1.85 -22.56
CA GLU A 117 4.85 -1.06 -22.50
C GLU A 117 5.54 -1.14 -21.13
N LEU A 118 4.79 -1.22 -20.03
CA LEU A 118 5.35 -1.39 -18.68
C LEU A 118 6.04 -2.75 -18.54
N VAL A 119 5.39 -3.83 -18.97
CA VAL A 119 5.96 -5.18 -18.95
C VAL A 119 7.21 -5.25 -19.83
N ALA A 120 7.18 -4.67 -21.03
CA ALA A 120 8.33 -4.62 -21.92
C ALA A 120 9.53 -3.88 -21.28
N LYS A 121 9.30 -2.71 -20.67
CA LYS A 121 10.36 -1.96 -19.97
C LYS A 121 10.89 -2.68 -18.74
N ILE A 122 10.05 -3.39 -17.99
CA ILE A 122 10.51 -4.18 -16.83
C ILE A 122 11.42 -5.32 -17.29
N ASN A 123 11.07 -6.04 -18.36
CA ASN A 123 11.95 -7.06 -18.93
C ASN A 123 13.27 -6.45 -19.43
N GLU A 124 13.23 -5.30 -20.13
CA GLU A 124 14.44 -4.57 -20.57
C GLU A 124 15.37 -4.22 -19.38
N TYR A 125 14.83 -3.73 -18.27
CA TYR A 125 15.61 -3.44 -17.06
C TYR A 125 16.11 -4.72 -16.37
N TYR A 126 15.30 -5.77 -16.30
CA TYR A 126 15.65 -7.07 -15.72
C TYR A 126 16.81 -7.73 -16.46
N GLU A 127 16.77 -7.73 -17.80
CA GLU A 127 17.85 -8.22 -18.65
C GLU A 127 19.14 -7.40 -18.48
N LYS A 128 19.05 -6.06 -18.54
CA LYS A 128 20.20 -5.17 -18.29
C LYS A 128 20.78 -5.32 -16.89
N GLY A 129 19.96 -5.65 -15.90
CA GLY A 129 20.36 -5.97 -14.52
C GLY A 129 21.07 -7.33 -14.38
N GLY A 130 21.18 -8.12 -15.46
CA GLY A 130 21.74 -9.47 -15.45
C GLY A 130 20.78 -10.51 -14.87
N LYS A 131 19.46 -10.32 -15.06
CA LYS A 131 18.37 -11.17 -14.55
C LYS A 131 18.43 -11.40 -13.03
N LYS A 132 18.85 -10.38 -12.28
CA LYS A 132 18.94 -10.41 -10.82
C LYS A 132 17.55 -10.21 -10.19
N LEU A 133 17.28 -11.02 -9.18
CA LEU A 133 16.09 -10.96 -8.35
C LEU A 133 16.53 -10.73 -6.89
N VAL A 134 15.82 -9.87 -6.18
CA VAL A 134 15.95 -9.74 -4.72
C VAL A 134 14.91 -10.67 -4.07
N ASP A 135 15.31 -11.38 -3.02
CA ASP A 135 14.40 -12.24 -2.27
C ASP A 135 13.39 -11.40 -1.47
N GLY A 136 12.10 -11.69 -1.63
CA GLY A 136 11.04 -11.16 -0.77
C GLY A 136 10.76 -12.08 0.42
N TYR A 137 9.65 -11.83 1.11
CA TYR A 137 9.26 -12.53 2.36
C TYR A 137 9.12 -14.07 2.28
N ALA A 138 9.09 -14.67 1.08
CA ALA A 138 8.93 -16.10 0.86
C ALA A 138 9.68 -16.56 -0.41
N PRO A 139 10.05 -17.85 -0.55
CA PRO A 139 10.83 -18.33 -1.70
C PRO A 139 10.21 -18.05 -3.09
N PHE A 140 8.87 -18.00 -3.17
CA PHE A 140 8.12 -17.68 -4.38
C PHE A 140 7.98 -16.18 -4.65
N CYS A 141 8.30 -15.31 -3.69
CA CYS A 141 8.18 -13.86 -3.79
C CYS A 141 9.55 -13.26 -4.11
N LYS A 142 9.62 -12.43 -5.15
CA LYS A 142 10.84 -11.74 -5.61
C LYS A 142 10.56 -10.29 -5.92
N HIS A 143 11.60 -9.48 -5.89
CA HIS A 143 11.54 -8.06 -6.21
C HIS A 143 12.53 -7.71 -7.32
N VAL A 144 12.11 -6.82 -8.22
CA VAL A 144 13.00 -6.11 -9.16
C VAL A 144 12.80 -4.62 -8.93
N PHE A 145 13.88 -3.91 -8.59
CA PHE A 145 13.87 -2.47 -8.40
C PHE A 145 14.35 -1.78 -9.67
N VAL A 146 13.49 -1.00 -10.31
CA VAL A 146 13.79 -0.28 -11.56
C VAL A 146 13.64 1.23 -11.37
N PRO A 147 14.42 2.07 -12.08
CA PRO A 147 14.18 3.52 -12.10
C PRO A 147 12.75 3.81 -12.55
N ASN A 148 12.06 4.74 -11.88
CA ASN A 148 10.68 5.03 -12.20
C ASN A 148 10.56 5.76 -13.55
N PHE A 149 10.13 5.05 -14.59
CA PHE A 149 9.87 5.59 -15.92
C PHE A 149 8.42 6.10 -16.12
N THR A 150 7.55 5.95 -15.11
CA THR A 150 6.14 6.39 -15.11
C THR A 150 6.00 7.77 -14.45
N PRO A 151 4.81 8.42 -14.44
CA PRO A 151 4.58 9.60 -13.60
C PRO A 151 4.27 9.27 -12.12
N ALA A 152 4.25 7.98 -11.73
CA ALA A 152 3.74 7.56 -10.43
C ALA A 152 4.49 8.21 -9.24
N ALA A 153 3.71 8.71 -8.29
CA ALA A 153 4.20 9.40 -7.10
C ALA A 153 4.47 8.42 -5.95
N SER A 154 5.39 8.78 -5.05
CA SER A 154 5.81 7.91 -3.94
C SER A 154 4.65 7.55 -3.00
N ALA A 155 4.50 6.27 -2.67
CA ALA A 155 3.40 5.78 -1.84
C ALA A 155 3.52 6.15 -0.34
N ALA A 156 4.66 6.69 0.07
CA ALA A 156 4.91 7.17 1.43
C ALA A 156 5.77 8.43 1.40
N LEU A 157 5.57 9.30 2.39
CA LEU A 157 6.40 10.49 2.61
C LEU A 157 7.14 10.40 3.94
N ARG A 158 8.33 11.01 3.98
CA ARG A 158 9.04 11.26 5.23
C ARG A 158 8.27 12.26 6.07
N ILE A 159 8.14 11.98 7.36
CA ILE A 159 7.59 12.89 8.35
C ILE A 159 8.69 13.89 8.72
N THR A 160 8.36 15.18 8.67
CA THR A 160 9.24 16.30 9.01
C THR A 160 8.45 17.31 9.87
N PRO A 161 9.12 18.20 10.64
CA PRO A 161 8.43 19.21 11.45
C PRO A 161 7.44 20.07 10.66
N GLU A 162 7.72 20.29 9.37
CA GLU A 162 6.90 21.10 8.47
C GLU A 162 5.63 20.38 8.02
N ASN A 163 5.61 19.04 7.98
CA ASN A 163 4.46 18.27 7.50
C ASN A 163 3.74 17.43 8.57
N GLU A 164 4.34 17.16 9.74
CA GLU A 164 3.79 16.27 10.77
C GLU A 164 2.35 16.62 11.16
N HIS A 165 2.04 17.91 11.23
CA HIS A 165 0.70 18.43 11.55
C HIS A 165 -0.41 18.08 10.54
N LEU A 166 -0.04 17.60 9.34
CA LEU A 166 -0.96 17.17 8.29
C LEU A 166 -1.38 15.70 8.43
N LEU A 167 -0.67 14.92 9.26
CA LEU A 167 -1.01 13.51 9.51
C LEU A 167 -2.45 13.37 10.02
N LYS A 168 -3.17 12.41 9.46
CA LYS A 168 -4.42 11.89 10.00
C LYS A 168 -4.19 10.52 10.60
N SER A 169 -5.07 10.16 11.52
CA SER A 169 -5.16 8.81 12.07
C SER A 169 -6.61 8.45 12.35
N ALA A 170 -6.93 7.17 12.19
CA ALA A 170 -8.24 6.59 12.48
C ALA A 170 -8.10 5.07 12.56
N TYR A 171 -9.19 4.40 12.93
CA TYR A 171 -9.29 2.95 12.88
C TYR A 171 -9.82 2.51 11.51
N HIS A 172 -9.00 1.80 10.74
CA HIS A 172 -9.34 1.32 9.40
C HIS A 172 -9.21 -0.21 9.31
N ALA A 173 -10.18 -0.86 8.66
CA ALA A 173 -10.10 -2.24 8.20
C ALA A 173 -9.92 -2.25 6.67
N ARG A 174 -9.19 -3.22 6.12
CA ARG A 174 -9.02 -3.33 4.65
C ARG A 174 -10.24 -3.96 3.98
N THR A 175 -10.98 -4.78 4.71
CA THR A 175 -12.27 -5.37 4.32
C THR A 175 -13.18 -5.40 5.56
N GLU A 176 -14.49 -5.52 5.35
CA GLU A 176 -15.48 -5.62 6.44
C GLU A 176 -15.29 -6.83 7.38
N LYS A 177 -14.49 -7.82 6.96
CA LYS A 177 -14.19 -9.03 7.73
C LYS A 177 -12.97 -8.89 8.65
N GLU A 178 -12.18 -7.82 8.50
CA GLU A 178 -10.98 -7.60 9.31
C GLU A 178 -11.26 -6.70 10.51
N LEU A 179 -10.54 -6.92 11.60
CA LEU A 179 -10.54 -5.97 12.72
C LEU A 179 -9.99 -4.62 12.24
N PRO A 180 -10.68 -3.50 12.53
CA PRO A 180 -10.16 -2.19 12.22
C PRO A 180 -8.99 -1.86 13.16
N VAL A 181 -7.89 -1.39 12.58
CA VAL A 181 -6.65 -1.10 13.28
C VAL A 181 -6.30 0.37 13.19
N LEU A 182 -5.61 0.91 14.21
CA LEU A 182 -5.13 2.29 14.18
C LEU A 182 -4.08 2.44 13.06
N THR A 183 -4.39 3.28 12.07
CA THR A 183 -3.45 3.68 11.01
C THR A 183 -3.16 5.18 11.12
N ARG A 184 -2.07 5.61 10.48
CA ARG A 184 -1.78 7.03 10.21
C ARG A 184 -1.33 7.21 8.77
N TRP A 185 -1.68 8.34 8.15
CA TRP A 185 -1.36 8.65 6.76
C TRP A 185 -1.35 10.16 6.54
N PHE A 186 -0.75 10.58 5.41
CA PHE A 186 -0.98 11.90 4.84
C PHE A 186 -2.16 11.82 3.85
N PRO A 187 -3.26 12.58 4.04
CA PRO A 187 -4.31 12.68 3.04
C PRO A 187 -3.76 13.24 1.72
N ARG A 188 -4.00 12.56 0.60
CA ARG A 188 -3.36 12.86 -0.70
C ARG A 188 -3.58 14.30 -1.17
N GLU A 189 -4.70 14.92 -0.80
CA GLU A 189 -5.07 16.30 -1.10
C GLU A 189 -4.38 17.35 -0.22
N THR A 190 -3.76 16.94 0.89
CA THR A 190 -3.09 17.85 1.84
C THR A 190 -1.58 17.95 1.64
N VAL A 191 -0.97 17.06 0.85
CA VAL A 191 0.49 16.99 0.64
C VAL A 191 0.87 17.02 -0.83
N GLU A 192 1.98 17.70 -1.14
CA GLU A 192 2.67 17.53 -2.42
C GLU A 192 3.46 16.22 -2.37
N VAL A 193 3.18 15.32 -3.31
CA VAL A 193 3.90 14.05 -3.47
C VAL A 193 4.68 14.12 -4.76
N LYS A 194 5.99 13.96 -4.67
CA LYS A 194 6.88 13.93 -5.83
C LYS A 194 6.78 12.59 -6.54
N LYS A 195 7.13 12.58 -7.83
CA LYS A 195 7.40 11.35 -8.58
C LYS A 195 8.41 10.49 -7.80
N ALA A 196 8.10 9.23 -7.59
CA ALA A 196 8.98 8.29 -6.89
C ALA A 196 10.29 8.08 -7.66
N ALA A 197 11.40 7.82 -6.97
CA ALA A 197 12.67 7.52 -7.65
C ALA A 197 12.67 6.14 -8.36
N TYR A 198 12.02 5.14 -7.78
CA TYR A 198 12.02 3.75 -8.25
C TYR A 198 10.59 3.16 -8.31
N LEU A 199 10.48 2.04 -9.01
CA LEU A 199 9.36 1.09 -8.88
C LEU A 199 9.90 -0.20 -8.28
N ASP A 200 9.34 -0.62 -7.15
CA ASP A 200 9.45 -1.95 -6.57
C ASP A 200 8.44 -2.85 -7.29
N ILE A 201 8.94 -3.75 -8.14
CA ILE A 201 8.14 -4.70 -8.92
C ILE A 201 8.11 -6.01 -8.14
N ILE A 202 6.96 -6.30 -7.52
CA ILE A 202 6.74 -7.50 -6.72
C ILE A 202 6.27 -8.64 -7.64
N LEU A 203 7.05 -9.71 -7.68
CA LEU A 203 6.88 -10.86 -8.52
C LEU A 203 6.52 -12.09 -7.68
N TYR A 204 5.50 -12.84 -8.10
CA TYR A 204 5.30 -14.22 -7.64
C TYR A 204 5.72 -15.21 -8.73
N SER A 205 6.21 -16.38 -8.33
CA SER A 205 6.44 -17.48 -9.27
C SER A 205 5.10 -17.97 -9.82
N ARG A 206 5.10 -18.38 -11.09
CA ARG A 206 3.94 -18.98 -11.77
C ARG A 206 3.30 -20.11 -10.97
N GLU A 207 4.11 -20.94 -10.30
CA GLU A 207 3.65 -22.08 -9.50
C GLU A 207 2.90 -21.62 -8.24
N GLN A 208 3.20 -20.44 -7.68
CA GLN A 208 2.42 -19.84 -6.61
C GLN A 208 1.13 -19.22 -7.12
N ILE A 209 1.20 -18.47 -8.23
CA ILE A 209 0.02 -17.84 -8.87
C ILE A 209 -1.04 -18.90 -9.20
N ASN A 210 -0.63 -20.03 -9.79
CA ASN A 210 -1.54 -21.12 -10.13
C ASN A 210 -2.19 -21.74 -8.86
N LYS A 211 -1.43 -21.94 -7.78
CA LYS A 211 -1.98 -22.43 -6.50
C LYS A 211 -3.01 -21.47 -5.87
N GLU A 212 -2.78 -20.16 -5.95
CA GLU A 212 -3.73 -19.17 -5.45
C GLU A 212 -5.00 -19.13 -6.29
N ARG A 213 -4.90 -19.26 -7.61
CA ARG A 213 -6.05 -19.38 -8.52
C ARG A 213 -6.88 -20.63 -8.26
N GLU A 214 -6.23 -21.80 -8.15
CA GLU A 214 -6.86 -23.07 -7.77
C GLU A 214 -7.59 -22.96 -6.41
N ALA A 215 -6.96 -22.35 -5.41
CA ALA A 215 -7.55 -22.13 -4.09
C ALA A 215 -8.74 -21.14 -4.10
N MET A 216 -8.77 -20.20 -5.04
CA MET A 216 -9.91 -19.31 -5.29
C MET A 216 -11.02 -19.94 -6.16
N GLY A 217 -10.81 -21.17 -6.66
CA GLY A 217 -11.75 -21.87 -7.53
C GLY A 217 -11.77 -21.38 -8.98
N ASP A 218 -10.74 -20.64 -9.41
CA ASP A 218 -10.57 -20.27 -10.82
C ASP A 218 -9.99 -21.46 -11.60
N THR A 219 -10.76 -21.96 -12.57
CA THR A 219 -10.39 -23.08 -13.44
C THR A 219 -9.99 -22.65 -14.85
N THR A 220 -9.87 -21.34 -15.11
CA THR A 220 -9.42 -20.84 -16.42
C THR A 220 -7.92 -21.06 -16.62
N PRO A 221 -7.46 -21.30 -17.87
CA PRO A 221 -6.03 -21.42 -18.15
C PRO A 221 -5.25 -20.20 -17.65
N SER A 222 -4.06 -20.43 -17.08
CA SER A 222 -3.25 -19.34 -16.55
C SER A 222 -2.70 -18.47 -17.67
N SER A 223 -2.96 -17.16 -17.57
CA SER A 223 -2.35 -16.14 -18.43
C SER A 223 -0.88 -15.91 -18.11
N VAL A 224 -0.41 -16.37 -16.93
CA VAL A 224 0.99 -16.29 -16.52
C VAL A 224 1.70 -17.56 -17.00
N THR A 225 2.21 -17.52 -18.23
CA THR A 225 3.01 -18.61 -18.81
C THR A 225 4.49 -18.50 -18.45
N ALA A 226 4.99 -17.27 -18.30
CA ALA A 226 6.37 -16.95 -17.92
C ALA A 226 6.71 -17.43 -16.49
N PRO A 227 8.01 -17.54 -16.12
CA PRO A 227 8.44 -17.91 -14.77
C PRO A 227 7.88 -17.00 -13.65
N TRP A 228 7.72 -15.71 -13.93
CA TRP A 228 7.31 -14.70 -12.95
C TRP A 228 6.11 -13.87 -13.42
N GLY A 229 5.14 -13.67 -12.52
CA GLY A 229 4.03 -12.74 -12.69
C GLY A 229 4.15 -11.53 -11.75
N ILE A 230 4.00 -10.33 -12.29
CA ILE A 230 3.92 -9.08 -11.51
C ILE A 230 2.59 -9.07 -10.75
N VAL A 231 2.64 -9.22 -9.43
CA VAL A 231 1.46 -9.19 -8.55
C VAL A 231 1.23 -7.83 -7.89
N SER A 232 2.26 -6.97 -7.87
CA SER A 232 2.12 -5.57 -7.43
C SER A 232 3.24 -4.68 -7.97
N ILE A 233 2.93 -3.41 -8.21
CA ILE A 233 3.86 -2.35 -8.61
C ILE A 233 3.81 -1.26 -7.53
N LYS A 234 4.93 -0.98 -6.87
CA LYS A 234 5.00 -0.05 -5.74
C LYS A 234 5.99 1.10 -6.04
N PRO A 235 5.49 2.30 -6.38
CA PRO A 235 6.31 3.50 -6.47
C PRO A 235 6.93 3.83 -5.10
N THR A 236 8.26 3.97 -5.08
CA THR A 236 9.06 4.09 -3.86
C THR A 236 10.29 4.96 -4.11
N ASP A 237 10.78 5.65 -3.08
CA ASP A 237 12.03 6.43 -3.13
C ASP A 237 13.26 5.60 -2.77
N PHE A 238 13.09 4.28 -2.64
CA PHE A 238 14.09 3.31 -2.17
C PHE A 238 14.28 2.18 -3.19
N ASP A 239 15.52 1.74 -3.39
CA ASP A 239 15.92 0.63 -4.26
C ASP A 239 16.00 -0.73 -3.54
N TYR A 240 15.27 -0.85 -2.41
CA TYR A 240 15.17 -2.04 -1.58
C TYR A 240 13.74 -2.23 -1.05
N GLU A 241 13.40 -3.44 -0.59
CA GLU A 241 12.08 -3.73 -0.01
C GLU A 241 11.90 -2.92 1.29
N THR A 242 11.06 -1.89 1.26
CA THR A 242 10.70 -1.17 2.49
C THR A 242 9.88 -2.06 3.41
N PRO A 243 10.20 -2.13 4.71
CA PRO A 243 9.59 -3.09 5.62
C PRO A 243 8.07 -2.92 5.69
N MET A 244 7.35 -4.00 5.93
CA MET A 244 5.91 -3.92 6.17
C MET A 244 5.59 -2.97 7.33
N GLN A 245 4.44 -2.30 7.29
CA GLN A 245 3.99 -1.49 8.43
C GLN A 245 3.89 -2.34 9.70
N PRO A 246 4.31 -1.84 10.89
CA PRO A 246 4.29 -2.61 12.13
C PRO A 246 2.93 -3.25 12.45
N ILE A 247 1.83 -2.55 12.14
CA ILE A 247 0.47 -3.05 12.32
C ILE A 247 0.10 -4.20 11.38
N THR A 248 0.69 -4.27 10.18
CA THR A 248 0.56 -5.43 9.29
C THR A 248 1.29 -6.64 9.85
N MET A 249 2.45 -6.46 10.49
CA MET A 249 3.13 -7.55 11.19
C MET A 249 2.32 -8.06 12.38
N MET A 250 1.75 -7.17 13.19
CA MET A 250 0.84 -7.55 14.28
C MET A 250 -0.38 -8.32 13.77
N ARG A 251 -1.06 -7.82 12.72
CA ARG A 251 -2.22 -8.50 12.13
C ARG A 251 -1.83 -9.88 11.58
N ASN A 252 -0.67 -10.02 10.94
CA ASN A 252 -0.18 -11.30 10.44
C ASN A 252 -0.07 -12.36 11.54
N ALA A 253 0.39 -11.97 12.73
CA ALA A 253 0.49 -12.84 13.90
C ALA A 253 -0.85 -13.18 14.57
N LEU A 254 -1.95 -12.48 14.26
CA LEU A 254 -3.31 -12.82 14.72
C LEU A 254 -3.95 -13.97 13.92
N GLY A 255 -3.32 -14.42 12.84
CA GLY A 255 -3.81 -15.53 12.03
C GLY A 255 -4.86 -15.16 10.97
N ARG A 256 -5.23 -16.16 10.16
CA ARG A 256 -6.06 -16.00 8.96
C ARG A 256 -7.48 -15.51 9.26
N GLU A 257 -8.06 -15.94 10.37
CA GLU A 257 -9.37 -15.50 10.86
C GLU A 257 -9.47 -13.99 11.11
N GLN A 258 -8.33 -13.30 11.26
CA GLN A 258 -8.25 -11.85 11.51
C GLN A 258 -7.59 -11.08 10.35
N GLY A 259 -7.51 -11.69 9.15
CA GLY A 259 -6.88 -11.08 7.96
C GLY A 259 -5.35 -11.09 7.97
N GLY A 260 -4.74 -11.90 8.85
CA GLY A 260 -3.30 -12.15 8.90
C GLY A 260 -2.85 -13.34 8.07
N SER A 261 -1.56 -13.42 7.75
CA SER A 261 -0.97 -14.60 7.09
C SER A 261 -0.86 -15.82 8.02
N GLY A 262 -0.79 -15.61 9.34
CA GLY A 262 -0.43 -16.63 10.33
C GLY A 262 1.09 -16.74 10.60
N VAL A 263 1.89 -15.83 10.06
CA VAL A 263 3.34 -15.75 10.35
C VAL A 263 3.56 -15.13 11.72
N GLU A 264 4.41 -15.75 12.54
CA GLU A 264 4.75 -15.27 13.88
C GLU A 264 5.46 -13.90 13.88
N LEU A 265 5.35 -13.17 14.98
CA LEU A 265 5.91 -11.82 15.09
C LEU A 265 7.40 -11.85 15.47
N GLU A 266 8.26 -11.75 14.45
CA GLU A 266 9.71 -11.58 14.64
C GLU A 266 10.03 -10.18 15.22
N ARG A 267 10.59 -10.15 16.44
CA ARG A 267 10.86 -8.91 17.20
C ARG A 267 11.84 -7.96 16.48
N GLU A 268 12.87 -8.50 15.85
CA GLU A 268 13.92 -7.70 15.20
C GLU A 268 13.36 -6.98 13.97
N LYS A 269 12.75 -7.72 13.04
CA LYS A 269 12.02 -7.15 11.88
C LYS A 269 10.92 -6.16 12.29
N TYR A 270 10.24 -6.41 13.42
CA TYR A 270 9.24 -5.47 13.95
C TYR A 270 9.89 -4.15 14.40
N ASN A 271 11.05 -4.21 15.04
CA ASN A 271 11.79 -3.01 15.43
C ASN A 271 12.35 -2.24 14.22
N GLU A 272 12.82 -2.94 13.18
CA GLU A 272 13.23 -2.34 11.89
C GLU A 272 12.05 -1.62 11.21
N ALA A 273 10.88 -2.27 11.16
CA ALA A 273 9.64 -1.66 10.69
C ALA A 273 9.27 -0.42 11.53
N VAL A 274 9.44 -0.44 12.85
CA VAL A 274 9.19 0.73 13.71
C VAL A 274 10.20 1.85 13.44
N ASP A 275 11.49 1.56 13.27
CA ASP A 275 12.48 2.60 12.96
C ASP A 275 12.16 3.31 11.64
N PHE A 276 11.82 2.55 10.59
CA PHE A 276 11.41 3.10 9.30
C PHE A 276 10.09 3.87 9.39
N TRP A 277 9.02 3.24 9.88
CA TRP A 277 7.67 3.81 9.90
C TRP A 277 7.42 4.82 11.03
N SER A 278 8.34 5.00 11.98
CA SER A 278 8.33 6.15 12.89
C SER A 278 8.61 7.46 12.13
N LYS A 279 9.45 7.39 11.09
CA LYS A 279 9.95 8.51 10.27
C LYS A 279 9.20 8.70 8.95
N HIS A 280 8.28 7.81 8.60
CA HIS A 280 7.52 7.86 7.35
C HIS A 280 6.03 7.56 7.59
N ALA A 281 5.16 8.05 6.72
CA ALA A 281 3.75 7.69 6.68
C ALA A 281 3.29 7.45 5.24
N PRO A 282 2.35 6.52 5.00
CA PRO A 282 1.76 6.33 3.67
C PRO A 282 0.99 7.59 3.25
N VAL A 283 0.82 7.76 1.95
CA VAL A 283 -0.14 8.73 1.38
C VAL A 283 -1.39 7.97 0.96
N GLN A 284 -2.58 8.49 1.27
CA GLN A 284 -3.89 7.89 0.94
C GLN A 284 -4.88 8.97 0.53
#